data_AF-A0A395JPC4-F1
#
_entry.id   AF-A0A395JPC4-F1
#
_cell.length_a   1.000
_cell.length_b   1.000
_cell.length_c   1.000
_cell.angle_alpha   90.00
_cell.angle_beta   90.00
_cell.angle_gamma   90.00
#
_symmetry.space_group_name_H-M   'P 1'
#
loop_
_entity.id
_entity.type
_entity.pdbx_description
1 polymer ?
#
loop_
_entity_poly.entity_id
_entity_poly.type
_entity_poly.pdbx_seq_one_letter_code
_entity_poly.pdbx_strand_id
1 'polypeptide(L)'
;MNIDRPMASLFFEIKREAPFEERADMKISSPDVGQRLVTLYRATDNKALKTMIKTFMEHAGEDWAQQLAEPKKSKLLFYRSSASR
;
A
#
# COMPACT_ATOMS: atom_id res chain seq x y z
N MET A 1 2.26 -12.78 5.46
CA MET A 1 0.83 -12.51 5.27
C MET A 1 0.15 -13.81 4.88
N ASN A 2 -0.93 -14.20 5.54
CA ASN A 2 -1.72 -15.37 5.16
C ASN A 2 -3.02 -14.87 4.54
N ILE A 3 -3.31 -15.25 3.29
CA ILE A 3 -4.44 -14.71 2.52
C ILE A 3 -5.55 -15.76 2.51
N ASP A 4 -6.69 -15.42 3.09
CA ASP A 4 -7.88 -16.26 3.06
C ASP A 4 -8.81 -15.94 1.88
N ARG A 5 -9.91 -16.70 1.75
CA ARG A 5 -10.86 -16.55 0.65
C ARG A 5 -11.58 -15.18 0.63
N PRO A 6 -12.02 -14.62 1.77
CA PRO A 6 -12.49 -13.24 1.85
C PRO A 6 -11.48 -12.22 1.33
N MET A 7 -10.23 -12.30 1.76
CA MET A 7 -9.16 -11.40 1.32
C MET A 7 -8.89 -11.53 -0.18
N ALA A 8 -8.94 -12.75 -0.72
CA ALA A 8 -8.80 -12.96 -2.16
C ALA A 8 -9.91 -12.27 -2.96
N SER A 9 -11.15 -12.34 -2.48
CA SER A 9 -12.28 -11.65 -3.12
C SER A 9 -12.08 -10.13 -3.10
N LEU A 10 -11.69 -9.59 -1.94
CA LEU A 10 -11.39 -8.16 -1.78
C LEU A 10 -10.22 -7.71 -2.67
N PHE A 11 -9.19 -8.54 -2.83
CA PHE A 11 -8.07 -8.26 -3.73
C PHE A 11 -8.53 -8.10 -5.19
N PHE A 12 -9.43 -8.97 -5.67
CA PHE A 12 -9.94 -8.85 -7.04
C PHE A 12 -10.81 -7.61 -7.24
N GLU A 13 -11.53 -7.17 -6.20
CA GLU A 13 -12.24 -5.89 -6.22
C GLU A 13 -11.28 -4.71 -6.29
N ILE A 14 -10.23 -4.69 -5.47
CA ILE A 14 -9.16 -3.68 -5.53
C ILE A 14 -8.55 -3.65 -6.94
N LYS A 15 -8.27 -4.82 -7.53
CA LYS A 15 -7.72 -4.94 -8.89
C LYS A 15 -8.66 -4.40 -9.96
N ARG A 16 -9.97 -4.60 -9.80
CA ARG A 16 -10.98 -4.08 -10.73
C ARG A 16 -11.04 -2.56 -10.70
N GLU A 17 -10.87 -1.96 -9.52
CA GLU A 17 -10.96 -0.50 -9.32
C GLU A 17 -9.63 0.23 -9.56
N ALA A 18 -8.49 -0.47 -9.52
CA ALA A 18 -7.17 0.11 -9.75
C ALA A 18 -7.02 0.69 -11.18
N PRO A 19 -6.13 1.67 -11.41
CA PRO A 19 -5.77 2.16 -12.74
C PRO A 19 -5.24 1.03 -13.63
N PHE A 20 -5.47 1.11 -14.95
CA PHE A 20 -5.12 0.04 -15.90
C PHE A 20 -3.65 -0.41 -15.79
N GLU A 21 -2.73 0.55 -15.64
CA GLU A 21 -1.29 0.33 -15.50
C GLU A 21 -0.94 -0.57 -14.30
N GLU A 22 -1.62 -0.38 -13.17
CA GLU A 22 -1.40 -1.14 -11.95
C GLU A 22 -2.00 -2.56 -12.02
N ARG A 23 -3.06 -2.77 -12.82
CA ARG A 23 -3.78 -4.07 -12.87
C ARG A 23 -2.91 -5.20 -13.41
N ALA A 24 -2.07 -4.91 -14.41
CA ALA A 24 -1.28 -5.93 -15.10
C ALA A 24 -0.29 -6.61 -14.14
N ASP A 25 0.34 -5.81 -13.29
CA ASP A 25 1.41 -6.26 -12.39
C ASP A 25 0.90 -6.73 -11.03
N MET A 26 -0.34 -6.44 -10.68
CA MET A 26 -0.91 -6.83 -9.39
C MET A 26 -1.36 -8.30 -9.39
N LYS A 27 -0.60 -9.15 -8.69
CA LYS A 27 -0.88 -10.57 -8.49
C LYS A 27 -0.95 -10.89 -6.99
N ILE A 28 -2.00 -11.59 -6.58
CA ILE A 28 -2.24 -11.92 -5.17
C ILE A 28 -1.18 -12.88 -4.60
N SER A 29 -0.62 -13.73 -5.46
CA SER A 29 0.42 -14.68 -5.09
C SER A 29 1.81 -14.04 -4.98
N SER A 30 1.96 -12.76 -5.36
CA SER A 30 3.27 -12.14 -5.31
C SER A 30 3.64 -11.80 -3.86
N PRO A 31 4.89 -12.08 -3.44
CA PRO A 31 5.34 -11.79 -2.08
C PRO A 31 5.36 -10.28 -1.76
N ASP A 32 5.41 -9.42 -2.79
CA ASP A 32 5.41 -7.96 -2.69
C ASP A 32 4.01 -7.34 -2.73
N VAL A 33 2.93 -8.14 -2.76
CA VAL A 33 1.55 -7.64 -2.92
C VAL A 33 1.19 -6.60 -1.85
N GLY A 34 1.62 -6.82 -0.61
CA GLY A 34 1.41 -5.87 0.48
C GLY A 34 2.02 -4.49 0.17
N GLN A 35 3.28 -4.48 -0.25
CA GLN A 35 3.99 -3.25 -0.58
C GLN A 35 3.38 -2.52 -1.78
N ARG A 36 2.93 -3.26 -2.79
CA ARG A 36 2.24 -2.68 -3.96
C ARG A 36 0.95 -2.00 -3.57
N LEU A 37 0.14 -2.65 -2.75
CA LEU A 37 -1.11 -2.09 -2.26
C LEU A 37 -0.87 -0.85 -1.37
N VAL A 38 0.19 -0.81 -0.57
CA VAL A 38 0.60 0.41 0.16
C VAL A 38 0.96 1.54 -0.82
N THR A 39 1.70 1.24 -1.89
CA THR A 39 2.03 2.23 -2.94
C THR A 39 0.76 2.74 -3.63
N LEU A 40 -0.14 1.84 -4.01
CA LEU A 40 -1.43 2.18 -4.64
C LEU A 40 -2.29 3.03 -3.71
N TYR A 41 -2.36 2.69 -2.42
CA TYR A 41 -3.09 3.46 -1.41
C TYR A 41 -2.57 4.89 -1.28
N ARG A 42 -1.25 5.08 -1.37
CA ARG A 42 -0.61 6.41 -1.29
C ARG A 42 -0.72 7.20 -2.59
N ALA A 43 -0.81 6.53 -3.74
CA ALA A 43 -0.88 7.15 -5.05
C ALA A 43 -2.31 7.53 -5.48
N THR A 44 -3.32 6.83 -4.98
CA THR A 44 -4.72 7.07 -5.37
C THR A 44 -5.40 8.12 -4.50
N ASP A 45 -6.32 8.89 -5.07
CA ASP A 45 -7.27 9.72 -4.34
C ASP A 45 -8.66 9.09 -4.21
N ASN A 46 -8.86 7.91 -4.80
CA ASN A 46 -10.12 7.19 -4.74
C ASN A 46 -10.37 6.67 -3.31
N LYS A 47 -11.37 7.25 -2.64
CA LYS A 47 -11.76 6.88 -1.27
C LYS A 47 -12.21 5.42 -1.16
N ALA A 48 -12.94 4.90 -2.14
CA ALA A 48 -13.39 3.51 -2.12
C ALA A 48 -12.19 2.55 -2.21
N LEU A 49 -11.25 2.84 -3.11
CA LEU A 49 -10.00 2.08 -3.26
C LEU A 49 -9.16 2.10 -1.98
N LYS A 50 -9.03 3.27 -1.35
CA LYS A 50 -8.35 3.41 -0.05
C LYS A 50 -9.00 2.55 1.04
N THR A 51 -10.33 2.56 1.13
CA THR A 51 -11.06 1.75 2.12
C THR A 51 -10.83 0.26 1.90
N MET A 52 -10.97 -0.24 0.66
CA MET A 52 -10.75 -1.65 0.36
C MET A 52 -9.33 -2.09 0.67
N ILE A 53 -8.33 -1.29 0.30
CA ILE A 53 -6.92 -1.60 0.61
C ILE A 53 -6.70 -1.60 2.12
N LYS A 54 -7.27 -0.65 2.86
CA LYS A 54 -7.15 -0.61 4.32
C LYS A 54 -7.74 -1.88 4.96
N THR A 55 -8.94 -2.28 4.56
CA THR A 55 -9.58 -3.52 5.04
C THR A 55 -8.74 -4.76 4.70
N PHE A 56 -8.16 -4.82 3.50
CA PHE A 56 -7.27 -5.92 3.12
C PHE A 56 -6.03 -5.98 4.02
N MET A 57 -5.42 -4.83 4.33
CA MET A 57 -4.25 -4.74 5.21
C MET A 57 -4.56 -5.03 6.67
N GLU A 58 -5.74 -4.64 7.16
CA GLU A 58 -6.18 -4.97 8.52
C GLU A 58 -6.35 -6.49 8.68
N HIS A 59 -6.94 -7.15 7.68
CA HIS A 59 -7.02 -8.62 7.64
C HIS A 59 -5.65 -9.31 7.48
N ALA A 60 -4.67 -8.62 6.88
CA ALA A 60 -3.31 -9.13 6.70
C ALA A 60 -2.51 -9.29 8.01
N GLY A 61 -2.89 -8.52 9.04
CA GLY A 61 -2.18 -8.38 10.32
C GLY A 61 -1.81 -6.92 10.64
N GLU A 62 -1.60 -6.63 11.92
CA GLU A 62 -1.38 -5.26 12.44
C GLU A 62 -0.18 -4.54 11.80
N ASP A 63 0.89 -5.25 11.43
CA ASP A 63 2.09 -4.66 10.81
C ASP A 63 1.77 -3.90 9.51
N TRP A 64 0.82 -4.38 8.72
CA TRP A 64 0.45 -3.77 7.45
C TRP A 64 -0.42 -2.53 7.62
N ALA A 65 -1.30 -2.53 8.61
CA ALA A 65 -2.10 -1.36 8.96
C ALA A 65 -1.21 -0.19 9.41
N GLN A 66 -0.13 -0.48 10.15
CA GLN A 66 0.85 0.54 10.55
C GLN A 66 1.55 1.19 9.35
N GLN A 67 1.91 0.40 8.32
CA GLN A 67 2.53 0.96 7.11
C GLN A 67 1.62 1.91 6.33
N LEU A 68 0.30 1.73 6.41
CA LEU A 68 -0.66 2.69 5.85
C LEU A 68 -0.74 3.99 6.68
N ALA A 69 -0.56 3.88 7.99
CA ALA A 69 -0.62 5.01 8.92
C ALA A 69 0.67 5.86 8.89
N GLU A 70 1.82 5.28 8.54
CA GLU A 70 3.06 6.04 8.41
C GLU A 70 2.95 7.05 7.25
N PRO A 71 2.89 8.37 7.54
CA PRO A 71 3.01 9.37 6.50
C PRO A 71 4.39 9.20 5.85
N LYS A 72 4.44 9.41 4.53
CA LYS A 72 5.67 9.35 3.73
C LYS A 72 6.75 10.16 4.47
N LYS A 73 7.63 9.50 5.23
CA LYS A 73 8.84 10.11 5.78
C LYS A 73 9.69 10.42 4.56
N SER A 74 9.47 11.58 3.95
CA SER A 74 10.45 12.20 3.12
C SER A 74 11.69 12.29 4.01
N LYS A 75 12.70 11.45 3.72
CA LYS A 75 14.06 11.73 4.13
C LYS A 75 14.45 13.03 3.42
N LEU A 76 13.98 14.16 3.95
CA LEU A 76 14.76 15.37 3.92
C LEU A 76 15.94 15.08 4.84
N LEU A 77 16.95 14.44 4.26
CA LEU A 77 18.32 14.53 4.75
C LEU A 77 18.65 16.02 4.76
N PHE A 78 18.33 16.68 5.87
CA PHE A 78 19.00 17.91 6.24
C PHE A 78 20.48 17.53 6.39
N TYR A 79 21.23 17.69 5.30
CA TYR A 79 22.68 17.72 5.33
C TYR A 79 23.08 19.00 6.06
N ARG A 80 22.96 18.97 7.39
CA ARG A 80 23.50 19.97 8.27
C ARG A 80 24.98 19.64 8.43
N SER A 81 25.81 20.25 7.60
CA SER A 81 27.23 20.46 7.91
C SER A 81 27.58 21.83 7.34
N SER A 82 27.46 22.90 8.12
CA SER A 82 28.53 23.33 9.03
C SER A 82 29.85 23.49 8.28
N ALA A 83 30.03 24.66 7.68
CA ALA A 83 31.35 25.26 7.50
C ALA A 83 31.18 26.77 7.69
N SER A 84 31.27 27.18 8.95
CA SER A 84 31.56 28.56 9.34
C SER A 84 33.06 28.83 9.11
N ARG A 85 33.32 30.08 8.72
CA ARG A 85 34.61 30.80 8.63
C ARG A 85 35.27 30.78 7.26
#